data_AF-A0A2D7M2F5-F1
#
_entry.id   AF-A0A2D7M2F5-F1
#
_cell.length_a   1.000
_cell.length_b   1.000
_cell.length_c   1.000
_cell.angle_alpha   90.00
_cell.angle_beta   90.00
_cell.angle_gamma   90.00
#
_symmetry.space_group_name_H-M   'P 1'
#
loop_
_entity.id
_entity.type
_entity.pdbx_description
1 polymer ?
#
loop_
_entity_poly.entity_id
_entity_poly.type
_entity_poly.pdbx_seq_one_letter_code
_entity_poly.pdbx_strand_id
1 'polypeptide(L)'
;MMETELILDFLQAALIMVLQLSIPVLVVIIAVGLITNLIQAVFQIQDHSLSLVPRLIAVALVLALLMPTMLDWIVSFTRDSLQVSGGFLSGR
;
A
#
# COMPACT_ATOMS: atom_id res chain seq x y z
N MET A 1 30.99 -14.63 2.88
CA MET A 1 30.32 -14.23 4.14
C MET A 1 29.66 -12.86 4.03
N MET A 2 30.20 -11.89 3.26
CA MET A 2 29.56 -10.57 3.04
C MET A 2 28.30 -10.59 2.15
N GLU A 3 28.21 -11.48 1.15
CA GLU A 3 27.01 -11.55 0.28
C GLU A 3 25.74 -11.95 1.04
N THR A 4 25.83 -12.87 2.00
CA THR A 4 24.66 -13.33 2.74
C THR A 4 24.11 -12.26 3.67
N GLU A 5 24.97 -11.48 4.34
CA GLU A 5 24.55 -10.34 5.17
C GLU A 5 23.90 -9.25 4.31
N LEU A 6 24.46 -8.92 3.14
CA LEU A 6 23.88 -7.93 2.24
C LEU A 6 22.51 -8.34 1.70
N ILE A 7 22.33 -9.62 1.37
CA ILE A 7 21.03 -10.18 0.97
C ILE A 7 20.02 -10.09 2.13
N LEU A 8 20.44 -10.43 3.36
CA LEU A 8 19.58 -10.37 4.54
C LEU A 8 19.15 -8.94 4.87
N ASP A 9 20.07 -7.98 4.81
CA ASP A 9 19.78 -6.56 5.03
C ASP A 9 18.84 -6.00 3.97
N PHE A 10 19.05 -6.36 2.70
CA PHE A 10 18.14 -5.98 1.62
C PHE A 10 16.74 -6.57 1.81
N LEU A 11 16.64 -7.84 2.22
CA LEU A 11 15.37 -8.48 2.53
C LEU A 11 14.65 -7.80 3.70
N GLN A 12 15.39 -7.44 4.75
CA GLN A 12 14.86 -6.75 5.91
C GLN A 12 14.35 -5.35 5.54
N ALA A 13 15.10 -4.59 4.76
CA ALA A 13 14.69 -3.29 4.23
C ALA A 13 13.41 -3.40 3.38
N ALA A 14 13.33 -4.41 2.51
CA ALA A 14 12.14 -4.68 1.71
C ALA A 14 10.91 -5.03 2.56
N LEU A 15 11.08 -5.84 3.62
CA LEU A 15 9.98 -6.18 4.53
C LEU A 15 9.51 -4.97 5.34
N ILE A 16 10.43 -4.14 5.84
CA ILE A 16 10.10 -2.90 6.54
C ILE A 16 9.35 -1.94 5.62
N MET A 17 9.81 -1.80 4.37
CA MET A 17 9.16 -1.00 3.33
C MET A 17 7.70 -1.42 3.11
N VAL A 18 7.47 -2.72 2.92
CA VAL A 18 6.12 -3.27 2.75
C VAL A 18 5.27 -3.02 3.99
N LEU A 19 5.83 -3.21 5.18
CA LEU A 19 5.11 -2.96 6.43
C LEU A 19 4.70 -1.49 6.55
N GLN A 20 5.60 -0.56 6.25
CA GLN A 20 5.38 0.88 6.31
C GLN A 20 4.34 1.34 5.29
N LEU A 21 4.31 0.72 4.10
CA LEU A 21 3.31 0.93 3.07
C LEU A 21 1.93 0.36 3.46
N SER A 22 1.91 -0.76 4.18
CA SER A 22 0.69 -1.43 4.60
C SER A 22 -0.09 -0.63 5.66
N ILE A 23 0.61 0.05 6.57
CA ILE A 23 -0.02 0.80 7.69
C ILE A 23 -1.05 1.85 7.19
N PRO A 24 -0.69 2.83 6.35
CA PRO A 24 -1.65 3.84 5.89
C PRO A 24 -2.77 3.22 5.06
N VAL A 25 -2.46 2.20 4.26
CA VAL A 25 -3.43 1.45 3.46
C VAL A 25 -4.47 0.77 4.34
N LEU A 26 -4.03 0.06 5.38
CA LEU A 26 -4.91 -0.62 6.32
C LEU A 26 -5.80 0.35 7.08
N VAL A 27 -5.25 1.47 7.57
CA VAL A 27 -6.03 2.48 8.31
C VAL A 27 -7.17 3.02 7.46
N VAL A 28 -6.90 3.37 6.20
CA VAL A 28 -7.92 3.93 5.31
C VAL A 28 -8.95 2.87 4.90
N ILE A 29 -8.51 1.63 4.58
CA ILE A 29 -9.43 0.53 4.27
C ILE A 29 -10.38 0.27 5.44
N ILE A 30 -9.87 0.26 6.67
CA ILE A 30 -10.68 0.06 7.88
C ILE A 30 -11.66 1.22 8.04
N ALA A 31 -11.19 2.47 7.95
CA ALA A 31 -12.05 3.64 8.11
C ALA A 31 -13.20 3.65 7.09
N VAL A 32 -12.89 3.37 5.82
CA VAL A 32 -13.90 3.39 4.75
C VAL A 32 -14.79 2.17 4.77
N GLY A 33 -14.25 0.99 5.12
CA GLY A 33 -15.06 -0.20 5.38
C GLY A 33 -16.07 0.03 6.51
N LEU A 34 -15.65 0.68 7.59
CA LEU A 34 -16.53 1.06 8.69
C LEU A 34 -17.60 2.06 8.27
N ILE A 35 -17.22 3.15 7.60
CA ILE A 35 -18.17 4.17 7.14
C ILE A 35 -19.20 3.58 6.19
N THR A 36 -18.75 2.81 5.18
CA THR A 36 -19.65 2.22 4.17
C THR A 36 -20.55 1.15 4.76
N ASN A 37 -20.08 0.33 5.71
CA ASN A 37 -20.91 -0.65 6.40
C ASN A 37 -21.93 0.02 7.32
N LEU A 38 -21.55 1.11 8.01
CA LEU A 38 -22.46 1.87 8.86
C LEU A 38 -23.57 2.52 8.04
N ILE A 39 -23.25 3.12 6.90
CA ILE A 39 -24.24 3.70 5.98
C ILE A 39 -25.19 2.60 5.47
N GLN A 40 -24.66 1.45 5.04
CA GLN A 40 -25.49 0.32 4.62
C GLN A 40 -26.43 -0.16 5.75
N ALA A 41 -25.95 -0.23 6.99
CA ALA A 41 -26.73 -0.66 8.14
C ALA A 41 -27.81 0.34 8.57
N VAL A 42 -27.49 1.64 8.61
CA VAL A 42 -28.41 2.70 9.07
C VAL A 42 -29.59 2.90 8.11
N PHE A 43 -29.35 2.86 6.80
CA PHE A 43 -30.40 3.09 5.80
C PHE A 43 -31.26 1.83 5.50
N GLN A 44 -30.99 0.69 6.14
CA GLN A 44 -31.69 -0.59 5.91
C GLN A 44 -31.80 -1.00 4.43
N ILE A 45 -30.82 -0.64 3.59
CA ILE A 45 -30.83 -1.01 2.17
C ILE A 45 -30.45 -2.50 2.07
N GLN A 46 -31.45 -3.38 1.97
CA GLN A 46 -31.26 -4.83 1.79
C GLN A 46 -31.06 -5.25 0.32
N ASP A 47 -31.18 -4.31 -0.61
CA ASP A 47 -31.03 -4.57 -2.04
C ASP A 47 -29.56 -4.43 -2.46
N HIS A 48 -28.88 -5.57 -2.66
CA HIS A 48 -27.45 -5.67 -2.96
C HIS A 48 -27.02 -4.87 -4.20
N SER A 49 -27.95 -4.58 -5.12
CA SER A 49 -27.66 -3.85 -6.38
C SER A 49 -27.51 -2.33 -6.18
N LEU A 50 -28.27 -1.73 -5.26
CA LEU A 50 -28.23 -0.27 -5.02
C LEU A 50 -27.12 0.14 -4.05
N SER A 51 -26.71 -0.73 -3.12
CA SER A 51 -25.59 -0.48 -2.20
C SER A 51 -24.21 -0.61 -2.87
N LEU A 52 -24.15 -1.21 -4.06
CA LEU A 52 -22.93 -1.44 -4.81
C LEU A 52 -22.30 -0.14 -5.34
N VAL A 53 -23.14 0.80 -5.79
CA VAL A 53 -22.67 2.08 -6.37
C VAL A 53 -22.01 2.99 -5.32
N PRO A 54 -22.64 3.29 -4.16
CA PRO A 54 -21.99 4.09 -3.12
C PRO A 54 -20.69 3.46 -2.61
N ARG A 55 -20.65 2.12 -2.52
CA ARG A 55 -19.46 1.38 -2.09
C ARG A 55 -18.32 1.47 -3.11
N LEU A 56 -18.61 1.36 -4.41
CA LEU A 56 -17.62 1.55 -5.47
C LEU A 56 -17.02 2.95 -5.47
N ILE A 57 -17.86 3.98 -5.33
CA ILE A 57 -17.40 5.37 -5.28
C ILE A 57 -16.51 5.61 -4.05
N ALA A 58 -16.89 5.07 -2.89
CA ALA A 58 -16.10 5.18 -1.67
C ALA A 58 -14.73 4.50 -1.81
N VAL A 59 -14.68 3.28 -2.37
CA VAL A 59 -13.41 2.57 -2.63
C VAL A 59 -12.56 3.31 -3.68
N ALA A 60 -13.17 3.84 -4.73
CA ALA A 60 -12.46 4.59 -5.77
C ALA A 60 -11.83 5.88 -5.22
N LEU A 61 -12.56 6.63 -4.38
CA LEU A 61 -12.04 7.82 -3.70
C LEU A 61 -10.86 7.49 -2.79
N VAL A 62 -10.95 6.40 -2.04
CA VAL A 62 -9.87 5.90 -1.19
C VAL A 62 -8.65 5.55 -2.02
N LEU A 63 -8.82 4.73 -3.06
CA LEU A 63 -7.71 4.34 -3.92
C LEU A 63 -7.08 5.56 -4.58
N ALA A 64 -7.87 6.54 -5.01
CA ALA A 64 -7.34 7.80 -5.56
C ALA A 64 -6.52 8.59 -4.53
N LEU A 65 -6.94 8.63 -3.26
CA LEU A 65 -6.18 9.29 -2.19
C LEU A 65 -4.88 8.56 -1.83
N LEU A 66 -4.88 7.22 -1.90
CA LEU A 66 -3.69 6.42 -1.59
C LEU A 66 -2.74 6.24 -2.78
N MET A 67 -3.22 6.42 -4.00
CA MET A 67 -2.42 6.32 -5.21
C MET A 67 -1.10 7.12 -5.12
N PRO A 68 -1.08 8.42 -4.76
CA PRO A 68 0.17 9.18 -4.72
C PRO A 68 1.15 8.65 -3.68
N THR A 69 0.68 8.33 -2.47
CA THR A 69 1.57 7.83 -1.41
C THR A 69 2.15 6.47 -1.79
N MET A 70 1.35 5.55 -2.31
CA MET A 70 1.86 4.25 -2.77
C MET A 70 2.90 4.38 -3.89
N LEU A 71 2.72 5.34 -4.81
CA LEU A 71 3.68 5.60 -5.87
C LEU A 71 5.01 6.15 -5.32
N ASP A 72 4.98 7.09 -4.37
CA ASP A 72 6.19 7.64 -3.75
C ASP A 72 7.03 6.55 -3.08
N TRP A 73 6.39 5.65 -2.35
CA TRP A 73 7.04 4.49 -1.75
C TRP A 73 7.67 3.58 -2.81
N ILE A 74 6.93 3.16 -3.83
CA ILE A 74 7.46 2.27 -4.89
C ILE A 74 8.67 2.91 -5.58
N VAL A 75 8.60 4.20 -5.89
CA VAL A 75 9.69 4.95 -6.52
C VAL A 75 10.91 5.04 -5.59
N SER A 76 10.71 5.29 -4.29
CA SER A 76 11.80 5.32 -3.31
C SER A 76 12.51 3.97 -3.22
N PHE A 77 11.76 2.87 -3.11
CA PHE A 77 12.33 1.52 -3.06
C PHE A 77 13.08 1.15 -4.35
N THR A 78 12.53 1.54 -5.50
CA THR A 78 13.16 1.31 -6.81
C THR A 78 14.48 2.06 -6.92
N ARG A 79 14.54 3.30 -6.42
CA ARG A 79 15.78 4.10 -6.38
C ARG A 79 16.84 3.46 -5.48
N ASP A 80 16.47 3.06 -4.27
CA ASP A 80 17.38 2.40 -3.33
C ASP A 80 17.92 1.08 -3.92
N SER A 81 17.05 0.28 -4.53
CA SER A 81 17.44 -0.99 -5.17
C SER A 81 18.41 -0.78 -6.35
N LEU A 82 18.16 0.25 -7.18
CA LEU A 82 19.04 0.62 -8.29
C LEU A 82 20.39 1.16 -7.81
N GLN A 83 20.41 1.90 -6.69
CA GLN A 83 21.63 2.43 -6.13
C GLN A 83 22.52 1.33 -5.54
N VAL A 84 21.90 0.33 -4.88
CA VAL A 84 22.59 -0.88 -4.40
C VAL A 84 23.21 -1.67 -5.58
N SER A 85 22.47 -1.84 -6.68
CA SER A 85 22.96 -2.57 -7.87
C SER A 85 23.99 -1.77 -8.69
N GLY A 86 23.80 -0.46 -8.84
CA GLY A 86 24.74 0.43 -9.52
C GLY A 86 26.09 0.53 -8.80
N GLY A 87 26.10 0.43 -7.47
CA GLY A 87 27.31 0.27 -6.67
C GLY A 87 28.10 -0.99 -7.06
N PHE A 88 27.40 -2.12 -7.24
CA PHE A 88 27.97 -3.42 -7.63
C PHE A 88 28.58 -3.44 -9.04
N LEU A 89 28.03 -2.65 -9.98
CA LEU A 89 28.53 -2.55 -11.37
C LEU A 89 29.61 -1.49 -11.55
N SER A 90 29.77 -0.55 -10.60
CA SER A 90 30.75 0.55 -10.68
C SER A 90 32.19 0.14 -10.28
N GLY A 91 32.44 -1.14 -10.02
CA GLY A 91 33.79 -1.70 -10.02
C GLY A 91 34.64 -1.36 -8.80
N ARG A 92 34.10 -1.56 -7.59
CA ARG A 92 34.84 -1.90 -6.37
C ARG A 92 34.00 -2.80 -5.47
#